data_AF-A0A6M3LBK5-F1
#
_entry.id   AF-A0A6M3LBK5-F1
#
_cell.length_a   1.000
_cell.length_b   1.000
_cell.length_c   1.000
_cell.angle_alpha   90.00
_cell.angle_beta   90.00
_cell.angle_gamma   90.00
#
_symmetry.space_group_name_H-M   'P 1'
#
loop_
_entity.id
_entity.type
_entity.pdbx_description
1 polymer ?
#
loop_
_entity_poly.entity_id
_entity_poly.type
_entity_poly.pdbx_seq_one_letter_code
_entity_poly.pdbx_strand_id
1 'polypeptide(L)'
;MEEKKEGKIEVVRVTEFRDGESIFESRGFSRVKVTKDGKARALEIPIKSTGISELVESFVRNAPKPPEKKFLAKPDDEVGKELGLTANKWVFLPDMNDEDYKKRVQDHDQRMGNAILLKGIDVVIKDKDGGIVEDEDKKIEVFKHMGMSTDHFQQVINDIQALTRWSEKETESFLA
;
A
#
# COMPACT_ATOMS: atom_id res chain seq x y z
N MET A 1 -22.43 -11.63 22.99
CA MET A 1 -21.18 -11.94 22.26
C MET A 1 -21.58 -12.88 21.15
N GLU A 2 -21.80 -12.36 19.94
CA GLU A 2 -22.05 -13.21 18.78
C GLU A 2 -20.70 -13.76 18.32
N GLU A 3 -20.57 -15.08 18.38
CA GLU A 3 -19.47 -15.79 17.75
C GLU A 3 -19.47 -15.46 16.26
N LYS A 4 -18.41 -14.82 15.78
CA LYS A 4 -18.13 -14.75 14.35
C LYS A 4 -17.98 -16.18 13.87
N LYS A 5 -18.97 -16.68 13.11
CA LYS A 5 -18.78 -17.87 12.28
C LYS A 5 -17.67 -17.55 11.29
N GLU A 6 -16.46 -18.00 11.58
CA GLU A 6 -15.36 -17.98 10.61
C GLU A 6 -15.80 -18.80 9.40
N GLY A 7 -15.81 -18.15 8.24
CA GLY A 7 -16.17 -18.81 6.99
C GLY A 7 -15.17 -19.91 6.71
N LYS A 8 -15.65 -21.15 6.56
CA LYS A 8 -14.81 -22.28 6.18
C LYS A 8 -14.23 -22.02 4.79
N ILE A 9 -12.90 -22.02 4.66
CA ILE A 9 -12.22 -21.86 3.37
C ILE A 9 -12.41 -23.15 2.56
N GLU A 10 -12.97 -23.03 1.35
CA GLU A 10 -13.13 -24.14 0.41
C GLU A 10 -11.89 -24.26 -0.48
N VAL A 11 -11.36 -25.48 -0.63
CA VAL A 11 -10.24 -25.76 -1.53
C VAL A 11 -10.75 -26.31 -2.84
N VAL A 12 -10.55 -25.54 -3.91
CA VAL A 12 -10.86 -25.97 -5.27
C VAL A 12 -9.56 -26.21 -6.02
N ARG A 13 -9.35 -27.44 -6.50
CA ARG A 13 -8.24 -27.74 -7.41
C ARG A 13 -8.59 -27.22 -8.79
N VAL A 14 -7.83 -26.25 -9.27
CA VAL A 14 -7.95 -25.77 -10.66
C VAL A 14 -7.42 -26.86 -11.60
N THR A 15 -8.23 -27.27 -12.58
CA THR A 15 -7.87 -28.30 -13.57
C THR A 15 -7.67 -27.75 -14.98
N GLU A 16 -8.25 -26.59 -15.29
CA GLU A 16 -8.08 -25.86 -16.54
C GLU A 16 -8.18 -24.36 -16.28
N PHE A 17 -7.52 -23.56 -17.13
CA PHE A 17 -7.65 -22.11 -17.17
C PHE A 17 -8.33 -21.73 -18.47
N ARG A 18 -9.39 -20.91 -18.41
CA ARG A 18 -10.03 -20.34 -19.60
C ARG A 18 -9.87 -18.84 -19.61
N ASP A 19 -9.56 -18.30 -20.78
CA ASP A 19 -9.49 -16.86 -20.98
C ASP A 19 -10.87 -16.22 -20.74
N GLY A 20 -10.88 -15.04 -20.14
CA GLY A 20 -12.09 -14.33 -19.68
C GLY A 20 -12.62 -14.77 -18.30
N GLU A 21 -12.10 -15.84 -17.69
CA GLU A 21 -12.49 -16.22 -16.33
C GLU A 21 -11.73 -15.42 -15.26
N SER A 22 -12.48 -14.92 -14.27
CA SER A 22 -11.96 -14.07 -13.19
C SER A 22 -11.64 -14.89 -11.95
N ILE A 23 -10.73 -15.86 -12.08
CA ILE A 23 -10.39 -16.82 -11.02
C ILE A 23 -9.39 -16.30 -9.97
N PHE A 24 -8.67 -15.21 -10.27
CA PHE A 24 -7.68 -14.59 -9.39
C PHE A 24 -8.16 -13.26 -8.80
N GLU A 25 -9.48 -13.11 -8.63
CA GLU A 25 -10.05 -11.93 -7.98
C GLU A 25 -10.22 -12.16 -6.48
N SER A 26 -9.74 -11.21 -5.67
CA SER A 26 -10.10 -11.12 -4.26
C SER A 26 -10.91 -9.85 -4.05
N ARG A 27 -12.10 -10.01 -3.47
CA ARG A 27 -13.01 -8.92 -3.12
C ARG A 27 -13.36 -9.01 -1.65
N GLY A 28 -13.63 -7.86 -1.04
CA GLY A 28 -14.00 -7.80 0.37
C GLY A 28 -14.55 -6.45 0.75
N PHE A 29 -14.52 -6.18 2.06
CA PHE A 29 -14.97 -4.91 2.62
C PHE A 29 -13.94 -4.38 3.60
N SER A 30 -13.56 -3.11 3.44
CA SER A 30 -12.91 -2.36 4.51
C SER A 30 -13.99 -1.78 5.42
N ARG A 31 -13.86 -2.00 6.74
CA ARG A 31 -14.83 -1.55 7.74
C ARG A 31 -14.30 -0.34 8.50
N VAL A 32 -14.61 0.85 8.02
CA VAL A 32 -14.09 2.10 8.60
C VAL A 32 -15.04 2.62 9.66
N LYS A 33 -14.54 2.84 10.88
CA LYS A 33 -15.31 3.45 11.97
C LYS A 33 -15.42 4.95 11.74
N VAL A 34 -16.64 5.48 11.74
CA VAL A 34 -16.92 6.92 11.62
C VAL A 34 -17.88 7.37 12.71
N THR A 35 -17.88 8.66 13.03
CA THR A 35 -18.88 9.26 13.92
C THR A 35 -19.78 10.17 13.09
N LYS A 36 -21.08 9.87 13.05
CA LYS A 36 -22.09 10.67 12.36
C LYS A 36 -23.24 10.99 13.30
N ASP A 37 -23.56 12.27 13.44
CA ASP A 37 -24.62 12.77 14.33
C ASP A 37 -24.43 12.30 15.79
N GLY A 38 -23.19 12.36 16.28
CA GLY A 38 -22.81 11.93 17.64
C GLY A 38 -22.81 10.42 17.88
N LYS A 39 -23.07 9.60 16.85
CA LYS A 39 -23.11 8.12 16.96
C LYS A 39 -22.00 7.48 16.15
N ALA A 40 -21.28 6.54 16.77
CA ALA A 40 -20.32 5.69 16.06
C ALA A 40 -21.06 4.76 15.10
N ARG A 41 -20.57 4.65 13.87
CA ARG A 41 -21.04 3.75 12.81
C ARG A 41 -19.83 3.09 12.13
N ALA A 42 -20.03 1.93 11.54
CA ALA A 42 -19.05 1.33 10.63
C ALA A 42 -19.56 1.51 9.19
N LEU A 43 -18.73 2.05 8.31
CA LEU A 43 -18.97 2.06 6.88
C LEU A 43 -18.29 0.83 6.28
N GLU A 44 -19.04 0.05 5.50
CA GLU A 44 -18.48 -1.04 4.69
C GLU A 44 -18.15 -0.49 3.31
N ILE A 45 -16.86 -0.38 3.00
CA ILE A 45 -16.35 0.08 1.71
C ILE A 45 -15.95 -1.15 0.90
N PRO A 46 -16.62 -1.45 -0.22
CA PRO A 46 -16.21 -2.50 -1.14
C PRO A 46 -14.78 -2.28 -1.62
N ILE A 47 -13.96 -3.33 -1.53
CA ILE A 47 -12.56 -3.31 -1.95
C ILE A 47 -12.21 -4.54 -2.79
N LYS A 48 -11.18 -4.40 -3.64
CA LYS A 48 -10.64 -5.45 -4.49
C LYS A 48 -9.11 -5.40 -4.55
N SER A 49 -8.49 -6.53 -4.85
CA SER A 49 -7.03 -6.66 -4.95
C SER A 49 -6.51 -6.71 -6.39
N THR A 50 -7.40 -6.79 -7.38
CA THR A 50 -7.01 -6.97 -8.79
C THR A 50 -6.07 -5.87 -9.27
N GLY A 51 -4.86 -6.26 -9.70
CA GLY A 51 -3.87 -5.34 -10.24
C GLY A 51 -3.11 -4.51 -9.20
N ILE A 52 -3.28 -4.78 -7.89
CA ILE A 52 -2.61 -4.02 -6.81
C ILE A 52 -1.14 -4.42 -6.68
N SER A 53 -0.81 -5.70 -6.81
CA SER A 53 0.58 -6.18 -6.70
C SER A 53 1.47 -5.57 -7.78
N GLU A 54 1.02 -5.58 -9.04
CA GLU A 54 1.73 -5.01 -10.19
C GLU A 54 1.90 -3.50 -10.05
N LEU A 55 0.88 -2.84 -9.47
CA LEU A 55 0.94 -1.42 -9.16
C LEU A 55 2.05 -1.15 -8.12
N VAL A 56 2.03 -1.86 -6.99
CA VAL A 56 3.05 -1.71 -5.93
C VAL A 56 4.45 -1.96 -6.48
N GLU A 57 4.64 -3.04 -7.24
CA GLU A 57 5.93 -3.33 -7.87
C GLU A 57 6.39 -2.20 -8.80
N SER A 58 5.47 -1.58 -9.55
CA SER A 58 5.79 -0.45 -10.42
C SER A 58 6.28 0.77 -9.64
N PHE A 59 5.71 1.04 -8.47
CA PHE A 59 6.18 2.11 -7.57
C PHE A 59 7.54 1.75 -6.96
N VAL A 60 7.70 0.53 -6.44
CA VAL A 60 8.99 0.09 -5.86
C VAL A 60 10.14 0.19 -6.86
N ARG A 61 9.90 -0.19 -8.13
CA ARG A 61 10.92 -0.04 -9.19
C ARG A 61 11.31 1.41 -9.47
N ASN A 62 10.38 2.34 -9.28
CA ASN A 62 10.56 3.77 -9.55
C ASN A 62 10.81 4.59 -8.26
N ALA A 63 11.09 3.92 -7.14
CA ALA A 63 11.36 4.58 -5.89
C ALA A 63 12.54 5.56 -6.03
N PRO A 64 12.44 6.78 -5.47
CA PRO A 64 13.53 7.74 -5.46
C PRO A 64 14.80 7.11 -4.89
N LYS A 65 15.95 7.38 -5.52
CA LYS A 65 17.25 6.96 -5.00
C LYS A 65 17.88 8.09 -4.18
N PRO A 66 18.57 7.78 -3.07
CA PRO A 66 19.32 8.76 -2.30
C PRO A 66 20.45 9.34 -3.16
N PRO A 67 20.77 10.64 -3.03
CA PRO A 67 21.92 11.22 -3.68
C PRO A 67 23.22 10.66 -3.10
N GLU A 68 24.26 10.60 -3.92
CA GLU A 68 25.57 10.13 -3.49
C GLU A 68 26.45 11.30 -3.03
N LYS A 69 27.05 11.19 -1.85
CA LYS A 69 28.08 12.10 -1.37
C LYS A 69 29.46 11.46 -1.53
N LYS A 70 30.39 12.22 -2.13
CA LYS A 70 31.80 11.84 -2.21
C LYS A 70 32.46 12.06 -0.87
N PHE A 71 33.07 11.01 -0.34
CA PHE A 71 33.82 11.03 0.90
C PHE A 71 35.18 10.36 0.67
N LEU A 72 36.25 10.93 1.21
CA LEU A 72 37.57 10.29 1.21
C LEU A 72 37.63 9.38 2.43
N ALA A 73 37.33 8.09 2.23
CA ALA A 73 37.43 7.11 3.30
C ALA A 73 38.89 6.74 3.51
N LYS A 74 39.34 6.84 4.75
CA LYS A 74 40.65 6.37 5.17
C LYS A 74 40.54 4.99 5.82
N PRO A 75 41.59 4.16 5.79
CA PRO A 75 41.61 2.84 6.44
C PRO A 75 41.23 2.82 7.92
N ASP A 76 41.45 3.93 8.63
CA ASP A 76 41.19 4.09 10.06
C ASP A 76 39.76 4.56 10.40
N ASP A 77 39.04 5.13 9.44
CA ASP A 77 37.63 5.55 9.57
C ASP A 77 36.68 4.33 9.62
N GLU A 78 35.51 4.45 10.26
CA GLU A 78 34.51 3.37 10.34
C GLU A 78 34.15 2.80 8.96
N VAL A 79 33.84 3.69 8.02
CA VAL A 79 33.54 3.34 6.62
C VAL A 79 34.71 2.62 5.95
N GLY A 80 35.95 3.05 6.20
CA GLY A 80 37.12 2.43 5.60
C GLY A 80 37.41 1.05 6.17
N LYS A 81 37.14 0.83 7.46
CA LYS A 81 37.23 -0.48 8.11
C LYS A 81 36.15 -1.43 7.60
N GLU A 82 34.90 -0.98 7.50
CA GLU A 82 33.79 -1.78 6.94
C GLU A 82 34.06 -2.21 5.50
N LEU A 83 34.65 -1.33 4.69
CA LEU A 83 35.01 -1.60 3.30
C LEU A 83 36.35 -2.32 3.12
N GLY A 84 37.09 -2.60 4.21
CA GLY A 84 38.39 -3.27 4.16
C GLY A 84 39.46 -2.48 3.40
N LEU A 85 39.43 -1.15 3.45
CA LEU A 85 40.36 -0.30 2.73
C LEU A 85 41.76 -0.36 3.35
N THR A 86 42.78 -0.54 2.51
CA THR A 86 44.20 -0.52 2.91
C THR A 86 44.89 0.81 2.59
N ALA A 87 44.24 1.69 1.82
CA ALA A 87 44.69 3.03 1.48
C ALA A 87 43.49 3.98 1.34
N ASN A 88 43.75 5.29 1.42
CA ASN A 88 42.72 6.30 1.26
C ASN A 88 42.07 6.20 -0.11
N LYS A 89 40.74 6.11 -0.15
CA LYS A 89 39.98 5.95 -1.39
C LYS A 89 38.75 6.85 -1.37
N TRP A 90 38.49 7.50 -2.50
CA TRP A 90 37.22 8.17 -2.72
C TRP A 90 36.12 7.12 -2.83
N VAL A 91 35.15 7.21 -1.94
CA VAL A 91 33.95 6.38 -1.93
C VAL A 91 32.72 7.27 -2.10
N PHE A 92 31.68 6.70 -2.69
CA PHE A 92 30.39 7.34 -2.88
C PHE A 92 29.43 6.68 -1.91
N LEU A 93 28.92 7.44 -0.95
CA LEU A 93 27.96 6.95 0.03
C LEU A 93 26.59 7.57 -0.20
N PRO A 94 25.50 6.77 -0.15
CA PRO A 94 24.15 7.30 -0.13
C PRO A 94 23.93 8.26 1.03
N ASP A 95 23.39 9.44 0.75
CA ASP A 95 22.96 10.38 1.78
C ASP A 95 21.46 10.24 2.07
N MET A 96 21.15 9.47 3.11
CA MET A 96 19.79 9.28 3.61
C MET A 96 19.25 10.50 4.36
N ASN A 97 20.12 11.46 4.71
CA ASN A 97 19.76 12.65 5.45
C ASN A 97 19.46 13.86 4.56
N ASP A 98 19.59 13.72 3.24
CA ASP A 98 19.24 14.76 2.28
C ASP A 98 17.73 15.10 2.36
N GLU A 99 17.40 16.35 2.66
CA GLU A 99 16.02 16.79 2.86
C GLU A 99 15.18 16.71 1.57
N ASP A 100 15.80 17.00 0.42
CA ASP A 100 15.12 16.86 -0.87
C ASP A 100 14.80 15.40 -1.19
N TYR A 101 15.71 14.47 -0.86
CA TYR A 101 15.47 13.03 -0.97
C TYR A 101 14.33 12.58 -0.07
N LYS A 102 14.34 12.96 1.22
CA LYS A 102 13.24 12.64 2.14
C LYS A 102 11.90 13.13 1.62
N LYS A 103 11.85 14.36 1.09
CA LYS A 103 10.65 14.92 0.47
C LYS A 103 10.20 14.11 -0.75
N ARG A 104 11.13 13.74 -1.64
CA ARG A 104 10.80 12.90 -2.81
C ARG A 104 10.26 11.53 -2.40
N VAL A 105 10.83 10.92 -1.36
CA VAL A 105 10.35 9.63 -0.81
C VAL A 105 8.94 9.81 -0.24
N GLN A 106 8.71 10.83 0.56
CA GLN A 106 7.38 11.13 1.11
C GLN A 106 6.33 11.34 0.00
N ASP A 107 6.65 12.15 -1.02
CA ASP A 107 5.76 12.40 -2.15
C ASP A 107 5.51 11.13 -2.99
N HIS A 108 6.51 10.25 -3.09
CA HIS A 108 6.40 8.97 -3.77
C HIS A 108 5.49 8.01 -3.01
N ASP A 109 5.68 7.89 -1.69
CA ASP A 109 4.91 6.98 -0.84
C ASP A 109 3.45 7.44 -0.74
N GLN A 110 3.21 8.76 -0.67
CA GLN A 110 1.87 9.31 -0.74
C GLN A 110 1.19 9.00 -2.08
N ARG A 111 1.90 9.14 -3.20
CA ARG A 111 1.37 8.78 -4.53
C ARG A 111 1.06 7.30 -4.64
N MET A 112 1.93 6.44 -4.10
CA MET A 112 1.70 5.00 -4.06
C MET A 112 0.44 4.68 -3.24
N GLY A 113 0.29 5.28 -2.06
CA GLY A 113 -0.90 5.09 -1.22
C GLY A 113 -2.19 5.53 -1.93
N ASN A 114 -2.19 6.70 -2.57
CA ASN A 114 -3.32 7.18 -3.39
C ASN A 114 -3.66 6.20 -4.50
N ALA A 115 -2.66 5.74 -5.25
CA ALA A 115 -2.89 4.82 -6.35
C ALA A 115 -3.48 3.48 -5.87
N ILE A 116 -2.98 2.93 -4.75
CA ILE A 116 -3.51 1.71 -4.14
C ILE A 116 -4.97 1.92 -3.72
N LEU A 117 -5.27 3.03 -3.02
CA LEU A 117 -6.63 3.33 -2.60
C LEU A 117 -7.58 3.41 -3.79
N LEU A 118 -7.24 4.22 -4.79
CA LEU A 118 -8.10 4.48 -5.95
C LEU A 118 -8.33 3.23 -6.80
N LYS A 119 -7.30 2.38 -6.93
CA LYS A 119 -7.42 1.12 -7.67
C LYS A 119 -8.17 0.05 -6.88
N GLY A 120 -8.00 0.04 -5.56
CA GLY A 120 -8.55 -0.99 -4.67
C GLY A 120 -9.96 -0.71 -4.16
N ILE A 121 -10.43 0.53 -4.12
CA ILE A 121 -11.83 0.83 -3.81
C ILE A 121 -12.73 0.47 -5.01
N ASP A 122 -13.78 -0.30 -4.76
CA ASP A 122 -14.74 -0.76 -5.78
C ASP A 122 -16.06 0.01 -5.70
N VAL A 123 -15.98 1.35 -5.73
CA VAL A 123 -17.16 2.23 -5.71
C VAL A 123 -17.04 3.38 -6.72
N VAL A 124 -18.19 3.87 -7.18
CA VAL A 124 -18.26 5.08 -8.01
C VAL A 124 -18.15 6.30 -7.11
N ILE A 125 -17.17 7.16 -7.38
CA ILE A 125 -16.95 8.42 -6.66
C ILE A 125 -17.66 9.54 -7.41
N LYS A 126 -18.49 10.31 -6.69
CA LYS A 126 -19.26 11.42 -7.23
C LYS A 126 -18.92 12.72 -6.52
N ASP A 127 -19.03 13.83 -7.24
CA ASP A 127 -18.91 15.17 -6.68
C ASP A 127 -20.20 15.59 -5.94
N LYS A 128 -20.19 16.81 -5.40
CA LYS A 128 -21.32 17.42 -4.68
C LYS A 128 -22.59 17.57 -5.52
N ASP A 129 -22.45 17.64 -6.84
CA ASP A 129 -23.54 17.84 -7.80
C ASP A 129 -24.03 16.49 -8.38
N GLY A 130 -23.40 15.38 -7.97
CA GLY A 130 -23.72 14.01 -8.39
C GLY A 130 -23.01 13.56 -9.68
N GLY A 131 -22.11 14.37 -10.22
CA GLY A 131 -21.27 14.04 -11.37
C GLY A 131 -20.21 13.00 -11.01
N ILE A 132 -19.92 12.08 -11.94
CA ILE A 132 -18.85 11.08 -11.74
C ILE A 132 -17.50 11.79 -11.84
N VAL A 133 -16.65 11.59 -10.85
CA VAL A 133 -15.29 12.12 -10.85
C VAL A 133 -14.38 11.06 -11.46
N GLU A 134 -13.75 11.37 -12.59
CA GLU A 134 -12.82 10.45 -13.27
C GLU A 134 -11.37 10.69 -12.89
N ASP A 135 -10.99 11.96 -12.69
CA ASP A 135 -9.65 12.41 -12.34
C ASP A 135 -9.20 11.91 -10.95
N GLU A 136 -7.98 11.37 -10.89
CA GLU A 136 -7.44 10.71 -9.70
C GLU A 136 -7.20 11.70 -8.54
N ASP A 137 -6.62 12.86 -8.82
CA ASP A 137 -6.34 13.87 -7.80
C ASP A 137 -7.66 14.41 -7.21
N LYS A 138 -8.65 14.68 -8.06
CA LYS A 138 -9.99 15.09 -7.61
C LYS A 138 -10.69 14.01 -6.78
N LYS A 139 -10.53 12.72 -7.11
CA LYS A 139 -11.10 11.64 -6.28
C LYS A 139 -10.54 11.67 -4.87
N ILE A 140 -9.24 11.88 -4.71
CA ILE A 140 -8.60 12.02 -3.39
C ILE A 140 -9.11 13.26 -2.65
N GLU A 141 -9.27 14.39 -3.34
CA GLU A 141 -9.88 15.59 -2.74
C GLU A 141 -11.30 15.34 -2.26
N VAL A 142 -12.12 14.61 -3.04
CA VAL A 142 -13.48 14.22 -2.62
C VAL A 142 -13.44 13.40 -1.34
N PHE A 143 -12.58 12.38 -1.23
CA PHE A 143 -12.44 11.61 0.01
C PHE A 143 -12.05 12.48 1.21
N LYS A 144 -11.10 13.41 1.03
CA LYS A 144 -10.71 14.36 2.08
C LYS A 144 -11.86 15.27 2.49
N HIS A 145 -12.62 15.80 1.53
CA HIS A 145 -13.81 16.64 1.80
C HIS A 145 -14.94 15.86 2.47
N MET A 146 -15.05 14.56 2.22
CA MET A 146 -15.97 13.66 2.93
C MET A 146 -15.51 13.34 4.37
N GLY A 147 -14.36 13.87 4.81
CA GLY A 147 -13.83 13.69 6.16
C GLY A 147 -12.99 12.42 6.33
N MET A 148 -12.49 11.83 5.24
CA MET A 148 -11.56 10.71 5.35
C MET A 148 -10.22 11.21 5.90
N SER A 149 -9.83 10.71 7.08
CA SER A 149 -8.55 11.01 7.71
C SER A 149 -7.45 10.11 7.14
N THR A 150 -6.19 10.46 7.44
CA THR A 150 -5.02 9.62 7.12
C THR A 150 -5.13 8.21 7.74
N ASP A 151 -5.72 8.09 8.93
CA ASP A 151 -5.90 6.79 9.58
C ASP A 151 -6.92 5.92 8.84
N HIS A 152 -8.06 6.50 8.42
CA HIS A 152 -9.03 5.79 7.59
C HIS A 152 -8.40 5.36 6.27
N PHE A 153 -7.57 6.23 5.68
CA PHE A 153 -6.86 5.96 4.44
C PHE A 153 -5.91 4.79 4.56
N GLN A 154 -5.06 4.79 5.60
CA GLN A 154 -4.12 3.72 5.86
C GLN A 154 -4.83 2.39 6.17
N GLN A 155 -5.95 2.44 6.89
CA GLN A 155 -6.75 1.26 7.17
C GLN A 155 -7.24 0.60 5.87
N VAL A 156 -7.84 1.37 4.95
CA VAL A 156 -8.36 0.83 3.69
C VAL A 156 -7.22 0.24 2.84
N ILE A 157 -6.06 0.89 2.77
CA ILE A 157 -4.87 0.37 2.07
C ILE A 157 -4.44 -0.98 2.66
N ASN A 158 -4.34 -1.06 3.98
CA ASN A 158 -3.94 -2.29 4.66
C ASN A 158 -4.95 -3.41 4.39
N ASP A 159 -6.25 -3.10 4.44
CA ASP A 159 -7.32 -4.05 4.15
C ASP A 159 -7.23 -4.56 2.69
N ILE A 160 -6.99 -3.66 1.72
CA ILE A 160 -6.78 -4.02 0.30
C ILE A 160 -5.59 -4.98 0.15
N GLN A 161 -4.45 -4.65 0.78
CA GLN A 161 -3.23 -5.47 0.68
C GLN A 161 -3.36 -6.82 1.40
N ALA A 162 -4.22 -6.90 2.42
CA ALA A 162 -4.49 -8.13 3.15
C ALA A 162 -5.37 -9.11 2.36
N LEU A 163 -6.17 -8.65 1.38
CA LEU A 163 -7.08 -9.51 0.61
C LEU A 163 -6.38 -10.68 -0.10
N THR A 164 -5.10 -10.53 -0.47
CA THR A 164 -4.31 -11.54 -1.19
C THR A 164 -3.31 -12.26 -0.30
N ARG A 165 -3.28 -11.97 1.00
CA ARG A 165 -2.33 -12.55 1.95
C ARG A 165 -3.06 -13.51 2.87
N TRP A 166 -2.50 -14.68 3.07
CA TRP A 166 -2.89 -15.54 4.18
C TRP A 166 -2.48 -14.88 5.48
N SER A 167 -3.41 -14.75 6.42
CA SER A 167 -3.05 -14.45 7.81
C SER A 167 -2.34 -15.67 8.43
N GLU A 168 -1.57 -15.43 9.50
CA GLU A 168 -0.92 -16.52 10.24
C GLU A 168 -1.94 -17.56 10.72
N LYS A 169 -3.10 -17.12 11.22
CA LYS A 169 -4.18 -18.01 11.66
C LYS A 169 -4.80 -18.82 10.52
N GLU A 170 -5.01 -18.20 9.36
CA GLU A 170 -5.52 -18.93 8.20
C GLU A 170 -4.48 -19.93 7.73
N THR A 171 -3.19 -19.56 7.73
CA THR A 171 -2.09 -20.46 7.39
C THR A 171 -2.00 -21.65 8.35
N GLU A 172 -2.02 -21.40 9.67
CA GLU A 172 -1.97 -22.45 10.70
C GLU A 172 -3.19 -23.36 10.66
N SER A 173 -4.38 -22.82 10.41
CA SER A 173 -5.61 -23.62 10.31
C SER A 173 -5.72 -24.40 9.00
N PHE A 174 -4.92 -24.04 7.99
CA PHE A 174 -5.04 -24.53 6.61
C PHE A 174 -3.89 -25.45 6.16
N LEU A 175 -2.66 -25.16 6.59
CA LEU A 175 -1.45 -25.93 6.23
C LEU A 175 -1.04 -26.97 7.29
N ALA A 176 -1.68 -26.97 8.47
CA ALA A 176 -1.50 -27.99 9.50
C ALA A 176 -2.42 -29.20 9.26
#